data_AF-A0A2V8F1R4-F1
#
_entry.id   AF-A0A2V8F1R4-F1
#
_cell.length_a   1.000
_cell.length_b   1.000
_cell.length_c   1.000
_cell.angle_alpha   90.00
_cell.angle_beta   90.00
_cell.angle_gamma   90.00
#
_symmetry.space_group_name_H-M   'P 1'
#
loop_
_entity.id
_entity.type
_entity.pdbx_description
1 polymer ?
#
loop_
_entity_poly.entity_id
_entity_poly.type
_entity_poly.pdbx_seq_one_letter_code
_entity_poly.pdbx_strand_id
1 'polypeptide(L)'
;MRRPDPTLTPQELALMKIVWRRDEATVREVYEDLRKTRQVAYTTVMTMMNILAAKGYLKKRKLDRVFRYRPSRPEQAILRSMVREFVNRVFDGASSPLLLYLVKDRAFSPKEREELLRLLKEAE
;
A
#
# COMPACT_ATOMS: atom_id res chain seq x y z
N MET A 1 -12.17 19.19 10.94
CA MET A 1 -11.33 18.52 9.92
C MET A 1 -11.76 17.06 9.82
N ARG A 2 -12.05 16.55 8.61
CA ARG A 2 -12.42 15.14 8.39
C ARG A 2 -11.26 14.25 8.84
N ARG A 3 -11.51 13.26 9.71
CA ARG A 3 -10.48 12.26 10.07
C ARG A 3 -10.00 11.61 8.76
N PRO A 4 -8.69 11.47 8.54
CA PRO A 4 -8.19 10.85 7.33
C PRO A 4 -8.78 9.45 7.20
N ASP A 5 -9.29 9.12 6.01
CA ASP A 5 -9.71 7.76 5.70
C ASP A 5 -8.51 6.83 5.96
N PRO A 6 -8.66 5.76 6.76
CA PRO A 6 -7.59 4.80 6.98
C PRO A 6 -7.10 4.21 5.65
N THR A 7 -7.95 4.04 4.66
CA THR A 7 -7.55 3.48 3.36
C THR A 7 -6.55 4.40 2.63
N LEU A 8 -5.50 3.80 2.03
CA LEU A 8 -4.59 4.49 1.12
C LEU A 8 -5.28 4.78 -0.21
N THR A 9 -5.28 6.05 -0.62
CA THR A 9 -5.66 6.44 -1.98
C THR A 9 -4.66 5.88 -3.02
N PRO A 10 -5.02 5.81 -4.31
CA PRO A 10 -4.10 5.33 -5.35
C PRO A 10 -2.78 6.11 -5.41
N GLN A 11 -2.86 7.42 -5.14
CA GLN A 11 -1.69 8.29 -5.13
C GLN A 11 -0.82 8.01 -3.89
N GLU A 12 -1.41 7.90 -2.70
CA GLU A 12 -0.69 7.55 -1.48
C GLU A 12 -0.04 6.16 -1.57
N LEU A 13 -0.72 5.18 -2.18
CA LEU A 13 -0.17 3.85 -2.42
C LEU A 13 1.03 3.89 -3.38
N ALA A 14 1.01 4.75 -4.40
CA ALA A 14 2.16 4.92 -5.30
C ALA A 14 3.40 5.41 -4.54
N LEU A 15 3.23 6.35 -3.61
CA LEU A 15 4.31 6.81 -2.73
C LEU A 15 4.79 5.70 -1.78
N MET A 16 3.87 4.97 -1.15
CA MET A 16 4.21 3.83 -0.28
C MET A 16 5.04 2.78 -1.02
N LYS A 17 4.69 2.43 -2.27
CA LYS A 17 5.47 1.51 -3.11
C LYS A 17 6.89 1.99 -3.36
N ILE A 18 7.11 3.30 -3.51
CA ILE A 18 8.46 3.86 -3.65
C ILE A 18 9.22 3.71 -2.33
N VAL A 19 8.59 4.04 -1.20
CA VAL A 19 9.22 3.92 0.12
C VAL A 19 9.55 2.47 0.47
N TRP A 20 8.66 1.51 0.18
CA TRP A 20 8.93 0.08 0.38
C TRP A 20 10.14 -0.40 -0.41
N ARG A 21 10.28 -0.03 -1.68
CA ARG A 21 11.45 -0.40 -2.49
C ARG A 21 12.77 0.18 -1.99
N ARG A 22 12.73 1.29 -1.26
CA ARG A 22 13.93 1.98 -0.77
C ARG A 22 14.22 1.70 0.71
N ASP A 23 13.32 1.03 1.42
CA ASP A 23 13.23 0.88 2.88
C ASP A 23 13.12 2.19 3.69
N GLU A 24 13.82 3.25 3.28
CA GLU A 24 13.75 4.60 3.83
C GLU A 24 14.02 5.63 2.72
N ALA A 25 13.25 6.72 2.68
CA ALA A 25 13.39 7.75 1.65
C ALA A 25 13.10 9.16 2.16
N THR A 26 13.74 10.15 1.53
CA THR A 26 13.41 11.57 1.66
C THR A 26 12.31 11.96 0.69
N VAL A 27 11.68 13.13 0.90
CA VAL A 27 10.70 13.69 -0.06
C VAL A 27 11.31 13.87 -1.45
N ARG A 28 12.58 14.28 -1.53
CA ARG A 28 13.30 14.46 -2.80
C ARG A 28 13.45 13.13 -3.54
N GLU A 29 13.91 12.08 -2.86
CA GLU A 29 14.04 10.76 -3.49
C GLU A 29 12.70 10.23 -4.00
N VAL A 30 11.62 10.38 -3.23
CA VAL A 30 10.28 9.95 -3.66
C VAL A 30 9.80 10.76 -4.85
N TYR A 31 10.02 12.08 -4.84
CA TYR A 31 9.67 12.96 -5.96
C TYR A 31 10.41 12.57 -7.25
N GLU A 32 11.71 12.31 -7.13
CA GLU A 32 12.57 11.90 -8.25
C GLU A 32 12.14 10.56 -8.86
N ASP A 33 11.69 9.62 -8.04
CA ASP A 33 11.17 8.34 -8.55
C ASP A 33 9.77 8.47 -9.13
N LEU A 34 8.90 9.27 -8.52
CA LEU A 34 7.52 9.45 -8.96
C LEU A 34 7.42 10.24 -10.28
N ARG A 35 8.29 11.24 -10.46
CA ARG A 35 8.27 12.09 -11.67
C ARG A 35 8.66 11.35 -12.95
N LYS A 36 9.29 10.19 -12.83
CA LYS A 36 9.63 9.31 -13.97
C LYS A 36 8.39 8.75 -14.67
N THR A 37 7.28 8.60 -13.94
CA THR A 37 6.05 7.98 -14.47
C THR A 37 4.87 8.94 -14.50
N ARG A 38 4.93 10.07 -13.78
CA ARG A 38 3.83 11.03 -13.71
C ARG A 38 4.33 12.44 -13.42
N GLN A 39 3.76 13.44 -14.09
CA GLN A 39 3.99 14.84 -13.73
C GLN A 39 3.32 15.18 -12.38
N VAL A 40 4.11 15.63 -11.41
CA VAL A 40 3.65 15.98 -10.06
C VAL A 40 4.49 17.11 -9.50
N ALA A 41 3.91 18.01 -8.71
CA ALA A 41 4.66 19.06 -8.03
C ALA A 41 5.38 18.50 -6.79
N TYR A 42 6.57 19.03 -6.48
CA TYR A 42 7.35 18.62 -5.30
C TYR A 42 6.56 18.80 -3.99
N THR A 43 5.84 19.91 -3.85
CA THR A 43 5.01 20.22 -2.68
C THR A 43 3.84 19.25 -2.52
N THR A 44 3.30 18.71 -3.61
CA THR A 44 2.29 17.64 -3.56
C THR A 44 2.89 16.39 -2.93
N VAL A 45 4.06 15.95 -3.39
CA VAL A 45 4.77 14.79 -2.79
C VAL A 45 5.05 15.04 -1.31
N MET A 46 5.53 16.23 -0.95
CA MET A 46 5.78 16.60 0.45
C MET A 46 4.51 16.49 1.30
N THR A 47 3.40 17.06 0.83
CA THR A 47 2.12 17.01 1.52
C THR A 47 1.64 15.58 1.71
N MET A 48 1.70 14.74 0.67
CA MET A 48 1.26 13.34 0.76
C MET A 48 2.15 12.50 1.67
N MET A 49 3.47 12.71 1.68
CA MET A 49 4.38 12.06 2.63
C MET A 49 4.06 12.44 4.08
N ASN A 50 3.68 13.69 4.34
CA ASN A 50 3.23 14.12 5.66
C ASN A 50 1.86 13.54 6.03
N ILE A 51 0.93 13.43 5.07
CA ILE A 51 -0.37 12.76 5.28
C ILE A 51 -0.16 11.29 5.64
N LEU A 52 0.70 10.57 4.90
CA LEU A 52 1.04 9.17 5.18
C LEU A 52 1.65 8.99 6.58
N ALA A 53 2.48 9.94 7.02
CA ALA A 53 3.01 9.95 8.37
C ALA A 53 1.92 10.21 9.42
N ALA A 54 1.02 11.17 9.17
CA ALA A 54 -0.11 11.48 10.05
C ALA A 54 -1.12 10.32 10.15
N LYS A 55 -1.33 9.57 9.05
CA LYS A 55 -2.11 8.33 9.01
C LYS A 55 -1.41 7.15 9.70
N GLY A 56 -0.14 7.30 10.09
CA GLY A 56 0.63 6.24 10.74
C GLY A 56 1.17 5.16 9.80
N TYR A 57 1.19 5.38 8.48
CA TYR A 57 1.82 4.48 7.51
C TYR A 57 3.33 4.66 7.44
N LEU A 58 3.80 5.89 7.68
CA LEU A 58 5.22 6.24 7.68
C LEU A 58 5.67 6.76 9.04
N LYS A 59 6.89 6.42 9.43
CA LYS A 59 7.60 7.09 10.52
C LYS A 59 8.52 8.14 9.92
N LYS A 60 8.38 9.39 10.37
CA LYS A 60 9.21 10.52 9.98
C LYS A 60 10.32 10.72 11.02
N ARG A 61 11.57 10.77 10.58
CA ARG A 61 12.75 11.04 11.42
C ARG A 61 13.57 12.16 10.79
N LYS A 62 14.04 13.10 11.60
CA LYS A 62 15.01 14.10 11.17
C LYS A 62 16.41 13.50 11.23
N LEU A 63 17.14 13.54 10.12
CA LEU A 63 18.54 13.19 10.03
C LEU A 63 19.27 14.40 9.45
N ASP A 64 20.11 15.04 10.27
CA ASP A 64 20.73 16.33 10.00
C ASP A 64 19.71 17.42 9.62
N ARG A 65 19.75 17.87 8.37
CA ARG A 65 18.88 18.92 7.80
C ARG A 65 17.73 18.36 6.96
N VAL A 66 17.56 17.04 6.90
CA VAL A 66 16.60 16.37 6.01
C VAL A 66 15.68 15.44 6.79
N PHE A 67 14.42 15.35 6.37
CA PHE A 67 13.49 14.35 6.89
C PHE A 67 13.55 13.08 6.05
N ARG A 68 13.74 11.95 6.73
CA ARG A 68 13.62 10.61 6.17
C ARG A 68 12.33 9.96 6.66
N TYR A 69 11.74 9.16 5.79
CA TYR A 69 10.49 8.46 6.00
C TYR A 69 10.70 6.98 5.75
N ARG A 70 10.25 6.14 6.68
CA ARG A 70 10.29 4.68 6.57
C ARG A 70 8.92 4.08 6.86
N PRO A 71 8.59 2.87 6.37
CA PRO A 71 7.35 2.19 6.72
C PRO A 71 7.21 2.04 8.24
N SER A 72 6.03 2.30 8.79
CA SER A 72 5.77 2.14 10.22
C SER A 72 5.68 0.67 10.64
N ARG A 73 5.29 -0.19 9.69
CA ARG A 73 5.08 -1.64 9.77
C ARG A 73 5.59 -2.28 8.46
N PRO A 74 5.90 -3.60 8.46
CA PRO A 74 6.28 -4.31 7.24
C PRO A 74 5.22 -4.17 6.13
N GLU A 75 5.65 -4.14 4.87
CA GLU A 75 4.76 -4.03 3.69
C GLU A 75 3.62 -5.05 3.76
N GLN A 76 3.95 -6.32 4.00
CA GLN A 76 2.95 -7.39 4.07
C GLN A 76 1.91 -7.15 5.18
N ALA A 77 2.31 -6.58 6.32
CA ALA A 77 1.37 -6.28 7.41
C ALA A 77 0.41 -5.14 7.02
N ILE A 78 0.90 -4.14 6.30
CA ILE A 78 0.08 -3.05 5.76
C ILE A 78 -0.90 -3.59 4.72
N LEU A 79 -0.41 -4.38 3.74
CA LEU A 79 -1.25 -4.99 2.71
C LEU A 79 -2.33 -5.90 3.31
N ARG A 80 -1.98 -6.76 4.28
CA ARG A 80 -2.95 -7.60 5.00
C ARG A 80 -4.04 -6.76 5.68
N SER A 81 -3.67 -5.64 6.31
CA SER A 81 -4.63 -4.73 6.93
C SER A 81 -5.56 -4.11 5.90
N MET A 82 -5.03 -3.69 4.74
CA MET A 82 -5.81 -3.09 3.66
C MET A 82 -6.80 -4.10 3.05
N VAL A 83 -6.35 -5.33 2.79
CA VAL A 83 -7.22 -6.40 2.28
C VAL A 83 -8.34 -6.70 3.27
N ARG A 84 -8.02 -6.83 4.56
CA ARG A 84 -9.02 -7.06 5.60
C ARG A 84 -10.05 -5.94 5.68
N GLU A 85 -9.62 -4.68 5.64
CA GLU A 85 -10.51 -3.53 5.66
C GLU A 85 -11.42 -3.50 4.43
N PHE A 86 -10.87 -3.80 3.25
CA PHE A 86 -11.65 -3.93 2.02
C PHE A 86 -12.71 -5.03 2.11
N VAL A 87 -12.32 -6.23 2.55
CA VAL A 87 -13.24 -7.36 2.74
C VAL A 87 -14.34 -7.01 3.74
N ASN A 88 -13.99 -6.39 4.86
CA ASN A 88 -14.97 -5.94 5.85
C ASN A 88 -15.94 -4.90 5.28
N ARG A 89 -15.46 -3.95 4.47
CA ARG A 89 -16.27 -2.85 3.94
C ARG A 89 -17.15 -3.25 2.75
N VAL A 90 -16.71 -4.19 1.91
CA VAL A 90 -17.36 -4.53 0.64
C VAL A 90 -18.13 -5.85 0.71
N PHE A 91 -17.70 -6.78 1.56
CA PHE A 91 -18.27 -8.13 1.66
C PHE A 91 -18.70 -8.48 3.10
N ASP A 92 -18.89 -7.47 3.95
CA ASP A 92 -19.33 -7.62 5.35
C ASP A 92 -18.50 -8.65 6.15
N GLY A 93 -17.19 -8.73 5.83
CA GLY A 93 -16.23 -9.61 6.50
C GLY A 93 -16.13 -11.01 5.90
N ALA A 94 -16.97 -11.37 4.92
CA ALA A 94 -16.87 -12.64 4.22
C ALA A 94 -15.79 -12.57 3.12
N SER A 95 -14.72 -13.36 3.23
CA SER A 95 -13.66 -13.44 2.21
C SER A 95 -14.04 -14.32 1.01
N SER A 96 -14.95 -15.28 1.19
CA SER A 96 -15.34 -16.24 0.15
C SER A 96 -15.90 -15.59 -1.12
N PRO A 97 -16.77 -14.56 -1.05
CA PRO A 97 -17.25 -13.85 -2.25
C PRO A 97 -16.14 -13.19 -3.06
N LEU A 98 -15.12 -12.62 -2.41
CA LEU A 98 -13.96 -12.04 -3.08
C LEU A 98 -13.18 -13.11 -3.87
N LEU A 99 -12.92 -14.26 -3.25
CA LEU A 99 -12.25 -15.38 -3.91
C LEU A 99 -13.04 -15.89 -5.11
N LEU A 100 -14.36 -16.03 -4.97
CA LEU A 100 -15.23 -16.46 -6.06
C LEU A 100 -15.17 -15.49 -7.25
N TYR A 101 -15.18 -14.18 -6.99
CA TYR A 101 -15.04 -13.16 -8.04
C TYR A 101 -13.72 -13.28 -8.79
N LEU A 102 -12.59 -13.39 -8.07
CA LEU A 102 -11.27 -13.52 -8.68
C LEU A 102 -11.14 -14.80 -9.53
N VAL A 103 -11.74 -15.92 -9.08
CA VAL A 103 -11.73 -17.19 -9.83
C VAL A 103 -12.64 -17.14 -11.07
N LYS A 104 -13.80 -16.47 -10.99
CA LYS A 104 -14.77 -16.37 -12.09
C LYS A 104 -14.32 -15.42 -13.20
N ASP A 105 -13.66 -14.32 -12.86
CA ASP A 105 -13.23 -13.30 -13.83
C ASP A 105 -12.02 -13.72 -14.70
N ARG A 106 -11.66 -15.01 -14.68
CA ARG A 106 -10.45 -15.56 -15.32
C ARG A 106 -9.17 -14.79 -14.96
N ALA A 107 -9.14 -14.13 -13.80
CA ALA A 107 -7.95 -13.43 -13.31
C ALA A 107 -6.79 -14.39 -13.04
N PHE A 108 -7.05 -15.71 -13.00
CA PHE A 108 -6.06 -16.75 -12.84
C PHE A 108 -5.93 -17.64 -14.08
N SER A 109 -4.72 -17.71 -14.59
CA SER A 109 -4.25 -18.77 -15.49
C SER A 109 -4.38 -20.15 -14.83
N PRO A 110 -4.36 -21.25 -15.61
CA PRO A 110 -4.38 -22.60 -15.05
C PRO A 110 -3.30 -22.84 -13.98
N LYS A 111 -2.10 -22.29 -14.19
CA LYS A 111 -0.97 -22.39 -13.26
C LYS A 111 -1.22 -21.65 -11.94
N GLU A 112 -1.80 -20.46 -12.00
CA GLU A 112 -2.13 -19.69 -10.78
C GLU A 112 -3.27 -20.35 -9.99
N ARG A 113 -4.20 -21.03 -10.65
CA ARG A 113 -5.24 -21.83 -9.98
C ARG A 113 -4.63 -23.00 -9.21
N GLU A 114 -3.70 -23.72 -9.82
CA GLU A 114 -3.01 -24.84 -9.17
C GLU A 114 -2.21 -24.36 -7.97
N GLU A 115 -1.49 -23.25 -8.11
CA GLU A 115 -0.75 -22.63 -7.00
C GLU A 115 -1.69 -22.16 -5.87
N LEU A 116 -2.84 -21.56 -6.20
CA LEU A 116 -3.83 -21.18 -5.21
C LEU A 116 -4.37 -22.39 -4.43
N LEU A 117 -4.68 -23.49 -5.11
CA LEU A 117 -5.13 -24.73 -4.47
C LEU A 117 -4.04 -25.32 -3.57
N ARG A 118 -2.77 -25.21 -3.96
CA ARG A 118 -1.65 -25.61 -3.13
C ARG A 118 -1.54 -24.76 -1.87
N LEU A 119 -1.56 -23.44 -2.00
CA LEU A 119 -1.50 -22.51 -0.87
C LEU A 119 -2.65 -22.69 0.13
N LEU A 120 -3.85 -23.04 -0.35
CA LEU A 120 -4.99 -23.33 0.53
C LEU A 120 -4.76 -24.59 1.37
N LYS A 121 -4.15 -25.64 0.79
CA LYS A 121 -3.80 -26.87 1.51
C LYS A 121 -2.65 -26.69 2.50
N GLU A 122 -1.70 -25.81 2.19
CA GLU A 122 -0.58 -25.47 3.09
C GLU A 122 -1.00 -24.56 4.25
N ALA A 123 -2.17 -23.92 4.15
CA ALA A 123 -2.74 -23.05 5.19
C ALA A 123 -3.67 -23.79 6.18
N GLU A 124 -3.92 -25.09 5.96
CA GLU A 124 -4.54 -26.03 6.92
C GLU A 124 -3.48 -26.62 7.86
#